data_AF-A0ABD3PB84-F1
#
_entry.id   AF-A0ABD3PB84-F1
#
_cell.length_a   1.000
_cell.length_b   1.000
_cell.length_c   1.000
_cell.angle_alpha   90.00
_cell.angle_beta   90.00
_cell.angle_gamma   90.00
#
_symmetry.space_group_name_H-M   'P 1'
#
loop_
_entity.id
_entity.type
_entity.pdbx_description
1 polymer ?
#
loop_
_entity_poly.entity_id
_entity_poly.type
_entity_poly.pdbx_seq_one_letter_code
_entity_poly.pdbx_strand_id
1 'polypeptide(L)'
;MNPIHCFLALLTCLSVTGQKNDVRRLRRMATTPEDGQVSGTRCIINPAGATSGCSSGQFCQKDIGECRTKNFGLCQPQPEVCPMMYMPVCGCDGQTYGNSCTASVAGTSVSYSGECIIPEDVGITGSMSMSTPIFEAEMSMGSMSKVYEDAPNPQSVLIGTSWTAEEVAIDVNITSPITLNFDLENDMLYGSTGCNNYRGGLFNWTNDSFITDGQFFTSRMYCVGLMEQESAYLGFLKNKTFFYQIIDEVELVLFDQLSGEGGTILARFTNETAKEPL
;
A
#
# COMPACT_ATOMS: atom_id res chain seq x y z
N MET A 1 -80.69 51.09 -49.08
CA MET A 1 -80.99 49.65 -48.94
C MET A 1 -80.44 49.22 -47.59
N ASN A 2 -81.35 48.97 -46.63
CA ASN A 2 -81.10 48.39 -45.29
C ASN A 2 -81.19 46.84 -45.41
N PRO A 3 -80.94 45.99 -44.37
CA PRO A 3 -80.30 46.23 -43.05
C PRO A 3 -79.44 45.06 -42.45
N ILE A 4 -78.63 45.39 -41.41
CA ILE A 4 -78.51 44.78 -40.04
C ILE A 4 -78.19 43.27 -39.82
N HIS A 5 -77.14 43.00 -39.01
CA HIS A 5 -77.07 42.15 -37.78
C HIS A 5 -75.57 41.99 -37.39
N CYS A 6 -74.96 42.46 -36.29
CA CYS A 6 -75.30 42.64 -34.87
C CYS A 6 -75.52 41.33 -34.07
N PHE A 7 -74.49 40.87 -33.34
CA PHE A 7 -74.54 40.16 -32.04
C PHE A 7 -73.11 40.21 -31.43
N LEU A 8 -72.79 41.08 -30.47
CA LEU A 8 -73.02 41.08 -29.01
C LEU A 8 -71.91 40.40 -28.19
N ALA A 9 -71.28 41.23 -27.36
CA ALA A 9 -70.33 40.91 -26.30
C ALA A 9 -71.07 40.61 -24.97
N LEU A 10 -70.46 39.77 -24.12
CA LEU A 10 -70.68 39.67 -22.66
C LEU A 10 -69.32 39.27 -22.04
N LEU A 11 -68.62 40.18 -21.34
CA LEU A 11 -68.55 40.27 -19.85
C LEU A 11 -68.12 38.93 -19.23
N THR A 12 -66.98 38.82 -18.52
CA THR A 12 -66.75 39.46 -17.22
C THR A 12 -65.26 39.60 -16.83
N CYS A 13 -64.95 40.71 -16.15
CA CYS A 13 -63.80 40.90 -15.28
C CYS A 13 -63.61 39.74 -14.29
N LEU A 14 -62.36 39.44 -13.90
CA LEU A 14 -62.00 39.34 -12.48
C LEU A 14 -60.48 39.46 -12.26
N SER A 15 -60.21 40.25 -11.24
CA SER A 15 -58.96 40.74 -10.71
C SER A 15 -57.95 39.69 -10.25
N VAL A 16 -56.68 40.10 -10.36
CA VAL A 16 -55.54 39.84 -9.46
C VAL A 16 -55.88 39.15 -8.13
N THR A 17 -55.28 37.98 -7.90
CA THR A 17 -54.68 37.64 -6.60
C THR A 17 -53.33 36.95 -6.82
N GLY A 18 -52.29 37.58 -6.31
CA GLY A 18 -51.02 36.89 -6.08
C GLY A 18 -51.14 36.06 -4.81
N GLN A 19 -50.63 34.83 -4.84
CA GLN A 19 -50.23 34.12 -3.63
C GLN A 19 -48.99 33.27 -3.95
N LYS A 20 -47.90 33.63 -3.27
CA LYS A 20 -46.64 32.90 -3.22
C LYS A 20 -46.86 31.55 -2.55
N ASN A 21 -46.24 30.49 -3.07
CA ASN A 21 -45.23 29.66 -2.38
C ASN A 21 -45.18 28.24 -2.95
N ASP A 22 -43.93 27.78 -3.14
CA ASP A 22 -43.47 26.39 -3.26
C ASP A 22 -44.09 25.53 -4.37
N VAL A 23 -43.34 24.88 -5.25
CA VAL A 23 -42.37 23.84 -4.89
C VAL A 23 -41.23 23.82 -5.90
N ARG A 24 -40.01 23.81 -5.35
CA ARG A 24 -38.75 23.43 -5.99
C ARG A 24 -38.91 22.36 -7.08
N ARG A 25 -38.68 22.72 -8.36
CA ARG A 25 -38.34 21.75 -9.40
C ARG A 25 -37.53 22.35 -10.54
N LEU A 26 -36.43 23.00 -10.18
CA LEU A 26 -35.34 23.27 -11.12
C LEU A 26 -34.02 22.87 -10.46
N ARG A 27 -33.62 21.63 -10.70
CA ARG A 27 -32.22 21.17 -10.89
C ARG A 27 -32.19 19.64 -10.80
N ARG A 28 -31.84 19.02 -11.91
CA ARG A 28 -30.72 18.08 -12.03
C ARG A 28 -30.56 17.77 -13.53
N MET A 29 -29.83 18.66 -14.21
CA MET A 29 -28.99 18.22 -15.30
C MET A 29 -27.99 17.23 -14.69
N ALA A 30 -27.79 16.11 -15.38
CA ALA A 30 -26.86 15.06 -15.01
C ALA A 30 -25.48 15.68 -14.73
N THR A 31 -25.08 15.67 -13.46
CA THR A 31 -23.68 15.80 -13.07
C THR A 31 -23.10 14.39 -13.12
N THR A 32 -22.12 14.19 -14.00
CA THR A 32 -21.13 13.13 -13.88
C THR A 32 -20.56 13.13 -12.46
N PRO A 33 -20.34 11.98 -11.80
CA PRO A 33 -19.51 11.93 -10.61
C PRO A 33 -18.06 11.75 -11.04
N GLU A 34 -17.32 12.85 -11.12
CA GLU A 34 -15.90 12.89 -10.78
C GLU A 34 -15.83 13.15 -9.27
N ASP A 35 -15.83 12.07 -8.49
CA ASP A 35 -15.22 11.92 -7.16
C ASP A 35 -15.74 10.64 -6.49
N GLY A 36 -14.81 9.83 -6.00
CA GLY A 36 -15.02 8.46 -5.52
C GLY A 36 -15.93 8.36 -4.30
N GLN A 37 -17.17 7.94 -4.51
CA GLN A 37 -18.03 7.40 -3.47
C GLN A 37 -18.06 5.88 -3.58
N VAL A 38 -17.23 5.19 -2.79
CA VAL A 38 -17.16 3.72 -2.77
C VAL A 38 -18.44 3.16 -2.11
N SER A 39 -19.46 2.91 -2.92
CA SER A 39 -20.68 2.23 -2.49
C SER A 39 -20.48 0.71 -2.54
N GLY A 40 -19.69 0.20 -1.60
CA GLY A 40 -19.47 -1.25 -1.43
C GLY A 40 -20.01 -1.74 -0.09
N THR A 41 -20.68 -2.89 -0.07
CA THR A 41 -20.99 -3.61 1.18
C THR A 41 -19.68 -3.93 1.90
N ARG A 42 -19.61 -3.68 3.21
CA ARG A 42 -18.44 -4.02 4.03
C ARG A 42 -18.29 -5.54 4.12
N CYS A 43 -17.05 -6.00 4.07
CA CYS A 43 -16.72 -7.42 4.13
C CYS A 43 -15.49 -7.66 5.00
N ILE A 44 -15.29 -8.92 5.38
CA ILE A 44 -14.09 -9.38 6.09
C ILE A 44 -13.58 -10.67 5.46
N ILE A 45 -12.30 -10.94 5.68
CA ILE A 45 -11.64 -12.18 5.28
C ILE A 45 -11.40 -12.98 6.56
N ASN A 46 -11.86 -14.23 6.57
CA ASN A 46 -11.71 -15.12 7.72
C ASN A 46 -10.27 -15.69 7.81
N PRO A 47 -9.87 -16.30 8.93
CA PRO A 47 -8.52 -16.86 9.09
C PRO A 47 -8.14 -17.93 8.05
N ALA A 48 -9.13 -18.60 7.46
CA ALA A 48 -8.94 -19.53 6.34
C ALA A 48 -8.82 -18.86 4.96
N GLY A 49 -8.79 -17.52 4.91
CA GLY A 49 -8.72 -16.73 3.67
C GLY A 49 -10.04 -16.57 2.92
N ALA A 50 -11.14 -17.12 3.44
CA ALA A 50 -12.45 -17.02 2.81
C ALA A 50 -13.07 -15.63 2.98
N THR A 51 -13.52 -15.05 1.85
CA THR A 51 -14.34 -13.83 1.81
C THR A 51 -15.69 -14.05 2.50
N SER A 52 -16.11 -13.10 3.33
CA SER A 52 -17.45 -13.08 3.93
C SER A 52 -18.10 -11.70 3.86
N GLY A 53 -19.41 -11.67 3.64
CA GLY A 53 -20.19 -10.43 3.48
C GLY A 53 -20.42 -9.97 2.04
N CYS A 54 -19.82 -10.65 1.05
CA CYS A 54 -20.02 -10.36 -0.37
C CYS A 54 -20.97 -11.36 -1.05
N SER A 55 -21.67 -10.88 -2.08
CA SER A 55 -22.56 -11.72 -2.89
C SER A 55 -21.77 -12.59 -3.88
N SER A 56 -22.44 -13.56 -4.51
CA SER A 56 -21.83 -14.35 -5.59
C SER A 56 -21.35 -13.44 -6.74
N GLY A 57 -20.18 -13.73 -7.30
CA GLY A 57 -19.53 -12.91 -8.33
C GLY A 57 -18.83 -11.66 -7.79
N GLN A 58 -18.66 -11.55 -6.47
CA GLN A 58 -17.88 -10.50 -5.81
C GLN A 58 -16.78 -11.09 -4.93
N PHE A 59 -15.78 -10.28 -4.63
CA PHE A 59 -14.73 -10.61 -3.67
C PHE A 59 -14.55 -9.48 -2.67
N CYS A 60 -14.02 -9.80 -1.49
CA CYS A 60 -13.71 -8.77 -0.51
C CYS A 60 -12.38 -8.14 -0.88
N GLN A 61 -12.40 -6.92 -1.44
CA GLN A 61 -11.19 -6.15 -1.69
C GLN A 61 -10.73 -5.54 -0.37
N LYS A 62 -9.53 -5.93 0.03
CA LYS A 62 -8.73 -5.30 1.07
C LYS A 62 -7.43 -4.76 0.48
N ASP A 63 -6.77 -3.89 1.22
CA ASP A 63 -5.41 -3.50 0.89
C ASP A 63 -4.46 -4.69 1.04
N ILE A 64 -3.34 -4.66 0.30
CA ILE A 64 -2.36 -5.74 0.31
C ILE A 64 -1.83 -5.93 1.73
N GLY A 65 -1.70 -7.19 2.17
CA GLY A 65 -1.26 -7.54 3.52
C GLY A 65 -2.37 -7.50 4.58
N GLU A 66 -3.56 -6.98 4.26
CA GLU A 66 -4.63 -6.82 5.25
C GLU A 66 -5.53 -8.05 5.43
N CYS A 67 -5.16 -9.21 4.85
CA CYS A 67 -5.96 -10.44 4.89
C CYS A 67 -6.46 -10.81 6.30
N ARG A 68 -5.64 -10.60 7.32
CA ARG A 68 -5.92 -11.00 8.71
C ARG A 68 -6.08 -9.83 9.67
N THR A 69 -6.24 -8.61 9.15
CA THR A 69 -6.51 -7.42 9.98
C THR A 69 -7.98 -7.37 10.38
N LYS A 70 -8.26 -6.65 11.47
CA LYS A 70 -9.64 -6.35 11.91
C LYS A 70 -10.33 -5.30 11.01
N ASN A 71 -9.60 -4.70 10.08
CA ASN A 71 -10.14 -3.72 9.15
C ASN A 71 -11.16 -4.38 8.22
N PHE A 72 -12.18 -3.64 7.84
CA PHE A 72 -13.18 -4.09 6.87
C PHE A 72 -12.69 -3.78 5.47
N GLY A 73 -12.88 -4.72 4.55
CA GLY A 73 -12.75 -4.47 3.12
C GLY A 73 -14.08 -4.02 2.51
N LEU A 74 -14.09 -3.88 1.18
CA LEU A 74 -15.27 -3.54 0.41
C LEU A 74 -15.51 -4.59 -0.67
N CYS A 75 -16.77 -5.02 -0.83
CA CYS A 75 -17.13 -5.97 -1.88
C CYS A 75 -16.97 -5.33 -3.26
N GLN A 76 -16.13 -5.94 -4.09
CA GLN A 76 -15.89 -5.55 -5.47
C GLN A 76 -16.33 -6.66 -6.42
N PRO A 77 -16.80 -6.33 -7.63
CA PRO A 77 -17.11 -7.34 -8.63
C PRO A 77 -15.85 -8.11 -9.04
N GLN A 78 -15.97 -9.41 -9.21
CA GLN A 78 -14.90 -10.22 -9.79
C GLN A 78 -14.75 -9.83 -11.27
N PRO A 79 -13.53 -9.61 -11.76
CA PRO A 79 -13.30 -9.34 -13.17
C PRO A 79 -13.64 -10.58 -14.01
N GLU A 80 -14.14 -10.38 -15.24
CA GLU A 80 -14.42 -11.50 -16.16
C GLU A 80 -13.21 -11.87 -17.02
N VAL A 81 -12.31 -10.90 -17.24
CA VAL A 81 -11.14 -11.02 -18.12
C VAL A 81 -9.92 -10.53 -17.39
N CYS A 82 -8.85 -11.33 -17.41
CA CYS A 82 -7.56 -10.97 -16.86
C CYS A 82 -6.47 -10.90 -17.93
N PRO A 83 -5.49 -10.01 -17.78
CA PRO A 83 -4.31 -10.02 -18.63
C PRO A 83 -3.52 -11.33 -18.44
N MET A 84 -2.89 -11.79 -19.52
CA MET A 84 -2.03 -13.00 -19.53
C MET A 84 -0.62 -12.74 -18.96
N MET A 85 -0.41 -11.58 -18.32
CA MET A 85 0.88 -11.21 -17.74
C MET A 85 1.13 -12.00 -16.46
N TYR A 86 2.29 -12.66 -16.38
CA TYR A 86 2.71 -13.37 -15.18
C TYR A 86 3.43 -12.43 -14.22
N MET A 87 2.75 -12.06 -13.15
CA MET A 87 3.25 -11.28 -12.01
C MET A 87 2.68 -11.94 -10.74
N PRO A 88 3.28 -13.03 -10.24
CA PRO A 88 2.65 -13.89 -9.27
C PRO A 88 2.29 -13.14 -7.98
N VAL A 89 1.21 -13.55 -7.32
CA VAL A 89 0.76 -13.03 -6.04
C VAL A 89 0.27 -14.17 -5.15
N CYS A 90 0.42 -14.01 -3.83
CA CYS A 90 -0.14 -14.91 -2.85
C CYS A 90 -1.50 -14.38 -2.38
N GLY A 91 -2.56 -15.16 -2.54
CA GLY A 91 -3.90 -14.81 -2.06
C GLY A 91 -4.04 -14.92 -0.55
N CYS A 92 -5.06 -14.27 0.02
CA CYS A 92 -5.39 -14.39 1.44
C CYS A 92 -5.75 -15.83 1.89
N ASP A 93 -6.09 -16.67 0.93
CA ASP A 93 -6.36 -18.11 1.03
C ASP A 93 -5.10 -18.98 0.92
N GLY A 94 -3.92 -18.36 0.79
CA GLY A 94 -2.64 -19.07 0.75
C GLY A 94 -2.37 -19.80 -0.57
N GLN A 95 -3.11 -19.45 -1.63
CA GLN A 95 -2.88 -19.97 -2.99
C GLN A 95 -2.13 -18.96 -3.86
N THR A 96 -1.21 -19.46 -4.68
CA THR A 96 -0.49 -18.66 -5.67
C THR A 96 -1.38 -18.41 -6.89
N TYR A 97 -1.44 -17.15 -7.33
CA TYR A 97 -2.11 -16.73 -8.55
C TYR A 97 -1.12 -16.10 -9.50
N GLY A 98 -1.33 -16.27 -10.81
CA GLY A 98 -0.42 -15.74 -11.83
C GLY A 98 -0.38 -14.21 -11.89
N ASN A 99 -1.41 -13.54 -11.40
CA ASN A 99 -1.46 -12.10 -11.11
C ASN A 99 -2.63 -11.71 -10.19
N SER A 100 -2.64 -10.46 -9.73
CA SER A 100 -3.69 -9.90 -8.86
C SER A 100 -5.10 -10.03 -9.45
N CYS A 101 -5.27 -9.85 -10.77
CA CYS A 101 -6.57 -10.03 -11.41
C CYS A 101 -7.06 -11.47 -11.26
N THR A 102 -6.20 -12.47 -11.53
CA THR A 102 -6.57 -13.89 -11.39
C THR A 102 -6.89 -14.27 -9.94
N ALA A 103 -6.30 -13.61 -8.95
CA ALA A 103 -6.69 -13.74 -7.54
C ALA A 103 -8.10 -13.17 -7.29
N SER A 104 -8.40 -11.98 -7.84
CA SER A 104 -9.74 -11.39 -7.75
C SER A 104 -10.82 -12.25 -8.40
N VAL A 105 -10.54 -12.88 -9.55
CA VAL A 105 -11.46 -13.84 -10.20
C VAL A 105 -11.77 -15.01 -9.26
N ALA A 106 -10.77 -15.49 -8.53
CA ALA A 106 -10.94 -16.58 -7.57
C ALA A 106 -11.64 -16.16 -6.26
N GLY A 107 -12.00 -14.88 -6.12
CA GLY A 107 -12.75 -14.40 -4.95
C GLY A 107 -11.88 -14.04 -3.74
N THR A 108 -10.57 -13.90 -3.92
CA THR A 108 -9.60 -13.65 -2.85
C THR A 108 -8.90 -12.31 -3.03
N SER A 109 -8.55 -11.67 -1.92
CA SER A 109 -7.65 -10.51 -1.93
C SER A 109 -6.20 -10.96 -1.96
N VAL A 110 -5.32 -10.06 -2.37
CA VAL A 110 -3.88 -10.32 -2.37
C VAL A 110 -3.33 -10.13 -0.96
N SER A 111 -2.63 -11.16 -0.46
CA SER A 111 -1.84 -11.07 0.76
C SER A 111 -0.51 -10.37 0.48
N TYR A 112 0.26 -10.84 -0.50
CA TYR A 112 1.54 -10.23 -0.87
C TYR A 112 1.87 -10.55 -2.33
N SER A 113 2.79 -9.77 -2.92
CA SER A 113 3.35 -10.04 -4.25
C SER A 113 4.37 -11.17 -4.20
N GLY A 114 4.39 -12.02 -5.23
CA GLY A 114 5.19 -13.24 -5.27
C GLY A 114 4.32 -14.49 -5.10
N GLU A 115 4.90 -15.67 -5.34
CA GLU A 115 4.20 -16.93 -5.09
C GLU A 115 4.00 -17.15 -3.59
N CYS A 116 2.95 -17.87 -3.19
CA CYS A 116 2.78 -18.26 -1.80
C CYS A 116 3.92 -19.15 -1.34
N ILE A 117 4.47 -18.81 -0.19
CA ILE A 117 5.42 -19.64 0.53
C ILE A 117 4.61 -20.75 1.20
N ILE A 118 4.54 -21.92 0.57
CA ILE A 118 4.09 -23.12 1.27
C ILE A 118 5.20 -23.53 2.25
N PRO A 119 4.90 -23.72 3.54
CA PRO A 119 5.86 -24.30 4.47
C PRO A 119 5.99 -25.81 4.18
N GLU A 120 6.58 -26.16 3.05
CA GLU A 120 6.99 -27.52 2.71
C GLU A 120 8.50 -27.58 2.47
N ASP A 121 9.27 -27.33 3.54
CA ASP A 121 10.43 -28.17 3.88
C ASP A 121 10.82 -28.04 5.37
N VAL A 122 9.84 -28.24 6.27
CA VAL A 122 10.15 -28.75 7.60
C VAL A 122 9.59 -30.16 7.65
N GLY A 123 10.44 -31.13 7.35
CA GLY A 123 10.13 -32.55 7.45
C GLY A 123 9.71 -32.96 8.87
N ILE A 124 8.43 -32.84 9.19
CA ILE A 124 7.80 -33.58 10.29
C ILE A 124 6.78 -34.53 9.68
N THR A 125 7.28 -35.66 9.18
CA THR A 125 6.49 -36.87 9.11
C THR A 125 6.27 -37.36 10.55
N GLY A 126 5.12 -37.03 11.11
CA GLY A 126 4.75 -37.47 12.45
C GLY A 126 3.24 -37.43 12.62
N SER A 127 2.56 -38.46 12.09
CA SER A 127 1.20 -38.76 12.48
C SER A 127 1.14 -39.01 14.00
N MET A 128 0.48 -38.14 14.75
CA MET A 128 0.00 -38.48 16.09
C MET A 128 -1.49 -38.18 16.19
N SER A 129 -2.25 -39.19 15.76
CA SER A 129 -3.45 -39.73 16.39
C SER A 129 -3.98 -38.98 17.62
N MET A 130 -5.28 -38.64 17.56
CA MET A 130 -6.09 -38.22 18.69
C MET A 130 -6.14 -39.29 19.78
N SER A 131 -5.85 -38.90 21.03
CA SER A 131 -6.48 -39.47 22.23
C SER A 131 -6.16 -38.61 23.46
N THR A 132 -7.14 -37.85 23.94
CA THR A 132 -7.23 -37.38 25.34
C THR A 132 -7.53 -38.60 26.26
N PRO A 133 -7.39 -38.57 27.62
CA PRO A 133 -7.69 -37.40 28.46
C PRO A 133 -6.93 -37.24 29.82
N ILE A 134 -7.30 -36.14 30.51
CA ILE A 134 -7.24 -35.83 31.97
C ILE A 134 -5.89 -35.49 32.62
N PHE A 135 -5.67 -34.19 32.86
CA PHE A 135 -5.38 -33.72 34.23
C PHE A 135 -6.00 -32.33 34.41
N GLU A 136 -7.08 -32.27 35.21
CA GLU A 136 -7.69 -31.03 35.67
C GLU A 136 -6.73 -30.33 36.63
N ALA A 137 -6.46 -29.05 36.38
CA ALA A 137 -6.14 -28.09 37.41
C ALA A 137 -6.83 -26.78 37.03
N GLU A 138 -7.99 -26.54 37.64
CA GLU A 138 -8.69 -25.26 37.59
C GLU A 138 -7.99 -24.21 38.48
N MET A 139 -8.21 -22.95 38.08
CA MET A 139 -8.13 -21.70 38.87
C MET A 139 -6.74 -21.13 39.23
N SER A 140 -6.37 -20.08 38.50
CA SER A 140 -6.49 -18.73 39.04
C SER A 140 -6.42 -17.69 37.93
N MET A 141 -7.48 -16.89 37.81
CA MET A 141 -7.52 -15.66 37.01
C MET A 141 -6.61 -14.63 37.68
N GLY A 142 -5.31 -14.72 37.40
CA GLY A 142 -4.33 -13.68 37.70
C GLY A 142 -4.23 -12.74 36.52
N SER A 143 -4.83 -11.56 36.66
CA SER A 143 -4.59 -10.39 35.81
C SER A 143 -3.10 -10.16 35.61
N MET A 144 -2.61 -10.35 34.39
CA MET A 144 -1.49 -9.55 33.91
C MET A 144 -1.82 -9.10 32.49
N SER A 145 -2.60 -8.02 32.43
CA SER A 145 -2.41 -6.99 31.44
C SER A 145 -0.93 -6.55 31.47
N LYS A 146 -0.05 -7.30 30.80
CA LYS A 146 1.13 -6.67 30.23
C LYS A 146 0.63 -5.94 29.00
N VAL A 147 0.35 -4.66 29.25
CA VAL A 147 0.43 -3.61 28.25
C VAL A 147 1.71 -3.91 27.47
N TYR A 148 1.55 -4.43 26.25
CA TYR A 148 2.62 -4.34 25.27
C TYR A 148 2.54 -2.87 24.85
N GLU A 149 3.26 -2.02 25.57
CA GLU A 149 3.43 -0.63 25.19
C GLU A 149 4.05 -0.64 23.80
N ASP A 150 3.29 -0.06 22.87
CA ASP A 150 3.67 0.47 21.57
C ASP A 150 5.17 0.35 21.28
N ALA A 151 5.59 -0.74 20.62
CA ALA A 151 6.86 -0.71 19.91
C ALA A 151 6.72 0.41 18.86
N PRO A 152 7.60 1.43 18.86
CA PRO A 152 7.52 2.51 17.90
C PRO A 152 7.49 1.91 16.50
N ASN A 153 6.55 2.38 15.69
CA ASN A 153 6.44 1.96 14.30
C ASN A 153 7.82 2.17 13.64
N PRO A 154 8.52 1.12 13.13
CA PRO A 154 9.83 1.28 12.50
C PRO A 154 9.86 2.35 11.40
N GLN A 155 8.69 2.63 10.81
CA GLN A 155 8.50 3.66 9.80
C GLN A 155 8.71 5.09 10.32
N SER A 156 8.46 5.38 11.61
CA SER A 156 8.60 6.76 12.14
C SER A 156 10.04 7.24 12.25
N VAL A 157 11.00 6.30 12.30
CA VAL A 157 12.45 6.61 12.36
C VAL A 157 13.04 6.70 10.94
N LEU A 158 12.49 5.94 9.99
CA LEU A 158 12.92 5.93 8.60
C LEU A 158 12.63 7.29 7.93
N ILE A 159 11.44 7.83 8.19
CA ILE A 159 10.93 9.07 7.59
C ILE A 159 11.50 10.28 8.34
N GLY A 160 12.02 11.26 7.62
CA GLY A 160 12.59 12.49 8.21
C GLY A 160 14.03 12.36 8.68
N THR A 161 14.60 11.15 8.64
CA THR A 161 16.03 10.92 8.88
C THR A 161 16.80 10.98 7.56
N SER A 162 17.95 11.67 7.60
CA SER A 162 18.92 11.64 6.50
C SER A 162 19.96 10.58 6.79
N TRP A 163 20.00 9.53 5.96
CA TRP A 163 20.90 8.39 6.16
C TRP A 163 22.17 8.58 5.33
N THR A 164 23.34 8.62 5.95
CA THR A 164 24.64 8.69 5.24
C THR A 164 25.24 7.30 5.12
N ALA A 165 25.70 6.92 3.93
CA ALA A 165 26.28 5.61 3.68
C ALA A 165 27.62 5.44 4.40
N GLU A 166 27.75 4.34 5.14
CA GLU A 166 29.03 3.85 5.67
C GLU A 166 29.62 2.79 4.75
N GLU A 167 28.75 1.93 4.20
CA GLU A 167 29.12 0.86 3.29
C GLU A 167 28.03 0.66 2.25
N VAL A 168 28.41 0.46 0.99
CA VAL A 168 27.50 0.04 -0.09
C VAL A 168 28.23 -0.98 -0.94
N ALA A 169 27.54 -2.07 -1.31
CA ALA A 169 28.04 -3.10 -2.20
C ALA A 169 28.10 -2.60 -3.66
N ILE A 170 29.08 -1.72 -3.94
CA ILE A 170 29.44 -1.18 -5.25
C ILE A 170 30.93 -1.38 -5.52
N ASP A 171 31.31 -1.55 -6.79
CA ASP A 171 32.70 -1.84 -7.21
C ASP A 171 33.63 -0.62 -7.18
N VAL A 172 33.30 0.41 -6.39
CA VAL A 172 34.04 1.68 -6.31
C VAL A 172 34.18 2.14 -4.86
N ASN A 173 35.29 2.80 -4.56
CA ASN A 173 35.49 3.38 -3.24
C ASN A 173 34.62 4.63 -3.05
N ILE A 174 33.92 4.69 -1.92
CA ILE A 174 33.18 5.87 -1.52
C ILE A 174 34.19 6.92 -1.03
N THR A 175 34.32 8.02 -1.76
CA THR A 175 35.26 9.12 -1.48
C THR A 175 34.56 10.43 -1.11
N SER A 176 33.24 10.48 -1.29
CA SER A 176 32.37 11.59 -0.91
C SER A 176 31.08 11.03 -0.31
N PRO A 177 30.46 11.69 0.70
CA PRO A 177 29.27 11.19 1.36
C PRO A 177 28.13 10.91 0.38
N ILE A 178 27.55 9.72 0.50
CA ILE A 178 26.33 9.32 -0.20
C ILE A 178 25.19 9.37 0.82
N THR A 179 24.03 9.93 0.45
CA THR A 179 22.86 9.98 1.32
C THR A 179 21.64 9.31 0.71
N LEU A 180 20.77 8.78 1.58
CA LEU A 180 19.51 8.16 1.23
C LEU A 180 18.41 8.69 2.16
N ASN A 181 17.40 9.30 1.57
CA ASN A 181 16.28 9.92 2.26
C ASN A 181 14.98 9.44 1.63
N PHE A 182 13.92 9.35 2.43
CA PHE A 182 12.62 8.86 2.01
C PHE A 182 11.56 9.96 2.11
N ASP A 183 10.72 10.06 1.08
CA ASP A 183 9.54 10.91 1.01
C ASP A 183 8.34 10.04 0.62
N LEU A 184 7.70 9.47 1.63
CA LEU A 184 6.60 8.52 1.44
C LEU A 184 5.28 9.20 1.09
N GLU A 185 5.13 10.49 1.36
CA GLU A 185 3.94 11.24 0.95
C GLU A 185 3.88 11.34 -0.58
N ASN A 186 5.04 11.35 -1.22
CA ASN A 186 5.16 11.46 -2.67
C ASN A 186 5.69 10.18 -3.35
N ASP A 187 5.75 9.05 -2.63
CA ASP A 187 6.28 7.77 -3.14
C ASP A 187 7.68 7.93 -3.79
N MET A 188 8.57 8.67 -3.12
CA MET A 188 9.90 8.99 -3.63
C MET A 188 11.00 8.67 -2.62
N LEU A 189 12.19 8.45 -3.17
CA LEU A 189 13.44 8.53 -2.44
C LEU A 189 14.35 9.55 -3.11
N TYR A 190 15.26 10.14 -2.33
CA TYR A 190 16.18 11.16 -2.80
C TYR A 190 17.45 11.18 -1.97
N GLY A 191 18.47 11.89 -2.45
CA GLY A 191 19.72 12.07 -1.71
C GLY A 191 20.82 12.64 -2.57
N SER A 192 22.05 12.50 -2.08
CA SER A 192 23.28 12.87 -2.76
C SER A 192 24.11 11.64 -3.08
N THR A 193 24.79 11.66 -4.22
CA THR A 193 25.82 10.67 -4.59
C THR A 193 27.24 11.20 -4.33
N GLY A 194 27.35 12.31 -3.60
CA GLY A 194 28.58 13.08 -3.39
C GLY A 194 28.73 14.23 -4.38
N CYS A 195 28.57 13.96 -5.69
CA CYS A 195 28.64 14.99 -6.74
C CYS A 195 27.27 15.55 -7.13
N ASN A 196 26.30 14.65 -7.36
CA ASN A 196 24.98 15.01 -7.84
C ASN A 196 23.90 14.59 -6.86
N ASN A 197 22.87 15.41 -6.77
CA ASN A 197 21.64 15.04 -6.09
C ASN A 197 20.80 14.17 -7.01
N TYR A 198 20.14 13.18 -6.44
CA TYR A 198 19.24 12.27 -7.15
C TYR A 198 17.87 12.23 -6.48
N ARG A 199 16.86 11.85 -7.27
CA ARG A 199 15.54 11.44 -6.81
C ARG A 199 14.99 10.35 -7.71
N GLY A 200 14.20 9.43 -7.17
CA GLY A 200 13.58 8.34 -7.91
C GLY A 200 12.32 7.82 -7.21
N GLY A 201 11.56 7.01 -7.92
CA GLY A 201 10.31 6.44 -7.40
C GLY A 201 10.54 5.32 -6.39
N LEU A 202 9.71 5.31 -5.37
CA LEU A 202 9.57 4.26 -4.37
C LEU A 202 8.26 3.52 -4.63
N PHE A 203 8.28 2.20 -4.59
CA PHE A 203 7.10 1.37 -4.83
C PHE A 203 7.01 0.26 -3.79
N ASN A 204 5.77 -0.17 -3.51
CA ASN A 204 5.49 -1.30 -2.65
C ASN A 204 6.26 -1.25 -1.31
N TRP A 205 6.28 -0.06 -0.70
CA TRP A 205 6.95 0.16 0.57
C TRP A 205 6.14 -0.49 1.70
N THR A 206 6.83 -1.31 2.50
CA THR A 206 6.30 -2.03 3.65
C THR A 206 7.08 -1.64 4.91
N ASN A 207 6.85 -2.35 6.02
CA ASN A 207 7.61 -2.11 7.27
C ASN A 207 9.07 -2.56 7.19
N ASP A 208 9.41 -3.36 6.19
CA ASP A 208 10.66 -4.12 6.09
C ASP A 208 11.21 -4.17 4.66
N SER A 209 10.54 -3.60 3.67
CA SER A 209 11.01 -3.60 2.29
C SER A 209 10.54 -2.42 1.47
N PHE A 210 11.22 -2.16 0.36
CA PHE A 210 10.79 -1.24 -0.68
C PHE A 210 11.36 -1.60 -2.04
N ILE A 211 10.73 -1.11 -3.11
CA ILE A 211 11.14 -1.33 -4.49
C ILE A 211 11.49 0.01 -5.13
N THR A 212 12.53 0.02 -5.95
CA THR A 212 12.89 1.13 -6.81
C THR A 212 12.57 0.81 -8.28
N ASP A 213 11.98 1.74 -9.03
CA ASP A 213 11.68 1.52 -10.47
C ASP A 213 12.91 1.64 -11.39
N GLY A 214 14.00 2.21 -10.86
CA GLY A 214 15.23 2.44 -11.59
C GLY A 214 15.24 3.68 -12.49
N GLN A 215 14.26 4.58 -12.39
CA GLN A 215 14.26 5.89 -13.04
C GLN A 215 14.72 6.97 -12.04
N PHE A 216 15.98 7.36 -12.15
CA PHE A 216 16.55 8.41 -11.31
C PHE A 216 16.79 9.71 -12.10
N PHE A 217 16.34 10.83 -11.53
CA PHE A 217 16.64 12.17 -12.02
C PHE A 217 17.79 12.76 -11.23
N THR A 218 18.81 13.29 -11.91
CA THR A 218 20.00 13.86 -11.27
C THR A 218 20.30 15.29 -11.73
N SER A 219 21.08 16.05 -10.96
CA SER A 219 21.52 17.41 -11.30
C SER A 219 22.55 17.48 -12.45
N ARG A 220 23.10 16.34 -12.90
CA ARG A 220 24.03 16.21 -14.04
C ARG A 220 25.23 17.17 -14.02
N MET A 221 25.69 17.57 -12.84
CA MET A 221 26.95 18.28 -12.67
C MET A 221 28.13 17.34 -12.93
N TYR A 222 29.26 17.89 -13.35
CA TYR A 222 30.50 17.14 -13.48
C TYR A 222 31.42 17.43 -12.31
N CYS A 223 31.82 16.40 -11.58
CA CYS A 223 32.82 16.50 -10.52
C CYS A 223 33.96 15.50 -10.79
N VAL A 224 35.19 15.99 -10.79
CA VAL A 224 36.38 15.18 -11.02
C VAL A 224 36.46 14.07 -9.96
N GLY A 225 36.56 12.81 -10.41
CA GLY A 225 36.73 11.64 -9.52
C GLY A 225 35.45 11.10 -8.89
N LEU A 226 34.29 11.75 -9.06
CA LEU A 226 33.03 11.33 -8.40
C LEU A 226 31.95 10.83 -9.35
N MET A 227 32.15 10.97 -10.67
CA MET A 227 31.16 10.53 -11.66
C MET A 227 30.96 9.00 -11.65
N GLU A 228 32.02 8.24 -11.37
CA GLU A 228 31.95 6.78 -11.31
C GLU A 228 31.18 6.32 -10.05
N GLN A 229 31.42 6.97 -8.91
CA GLN A 229 30.65 6.77 -7.68
C GLN A 229 29.15 7.04 -7.90
N GLU A 230 28.81 8.15 -8.56
CA GLU A 230 27.41 8.45 -8.90
C GLU A 230 26.78 7.34 -9.73
N SER A 231 27.42 6.94 -10.84
CA SER A 231 26.86 5.92 -11.72
C SER A 231 26.75 4.56 -11.04
N ALA A 232 27.73 4.17 -10.22
CA ALA A 232 27.73 2.92 -9.50
C ALA A 232 26.62 2.87 -8.45
N TYR A 233 26.45 3.95 -7.67
CA TYR A 233 25.41 4.01 -6.65
C TYR A 233 23.99 4.07 -7.24
N LEU A 234 23.77 4.83 -8.31
CA LEU A 234 22.47 4.83 -9.00
C LEU A 234 22.19 3.48 -9.67
N GLY A 235 23.22 2.79 -10.16
CA GLY A 235 23.11 1.41 -10.65
C GLY A 235 22.74 0.44 -9.53
N PHE A 236 23.32 0.60 -8.34
CA PHE A 236 22.98 -0.19 -7.15
C PHE A 236 21.51 -0.04 -6.76
N LEU A 237 20.97 1.18 -6.82
CA LEU A 237 19.57 1.45 -6.52
C LEU A 237 18.62 1.07 -7.66
N LYS A 238 19.08 0.68 -8.84
CA LYS A 238 18.21 0.55 -10.01
C LYS A 238 17.43 -0.76 -10.02
N ASN A 239 16.10 -0.67 -10.16
CA ASN A 239 15.20 -1.80 -10.40
C ASN A 239 15.44 -2.95 -9.40
N LYS A 240 15.43 -2.61 -8.11
CA LYS A 240 15.80 -3.53 -7.04
C LYS A 240 14.80 -3.47 -5.89
N THR A 241 14.55 -4.62 -5.29
CA THR A 241 13.87 -4.73 -4.00
C THR A 241 14.93 -4.71 -2.91
N PHE A 242 14.76 -3.82 -1.94
CA PHE A 242 15.57 -3.76 -0.74
C PHE A 242 14.73 -4.21 0.43
N PHE A 243 15.25 -5.14 1.21
CA PHE A 243 14.76 -5.38 2.56
C PHE A 243 15.58 -4.54 3.51
N TYR A 244 14.98 -4.05 4.59
CA TYR A 244 15.68 -3.16 5.51
C TYR A 244 15.39 -3.48 6.97
N GLN A 245 16.37 -3.14 7.80
CA GLN A 245 16.25 -3.14 9.25
C GLN A 245 16.85 -1.85 9.79
N ILE A 246 16.17 -1.27 10.77
CA ILE A 246 16.69 -0.15 11.55
C ILE A 246 17.19 -0.72 12.88
N ILE A 247 18.44 -0.43 13.23
CA ILE A 247 19.09 -0.88 14.46
C ILE A 247 19.29 0.35 15.35
N ASP A 248 18.75 0.28 16.56
CA ASP A 248 18.89 1.29 17.61
C ASP A 248 18.56 2.74 17.17
N GLU A 249 17.72 2.90 16.14
CA GLU A 249 17.36 4.18 15.52
C GLU A 249 18.52 4.97 14.86
N VAL A 250 19.71 4.38 14.82
CA VAL A 250 20.95 5.04 14.36
C VAL A 250 21.53 4.41 13.11
N GLU A 251 21.23 3.15 12.84
CA GLU A 251 21.71 2.41 11.67
C GLU A 251 20.56 1.92 10.80
N LEU A 252 20.67 2.13 9.50
CA LEU A 252 19.82 1.54 8.47
C LEU A 252 20.64 0.53 7.68
N VAL A 253 20.21 -0.72 7.70
CA VAL A 253 20.86 -1.80 6.96
C VAL A 253 19.94 -2.29 5.86
N LEU A 254 20.46 -2.36 4.63
CA LEU A 254 19.75 -2.87 3.46
C LEU A 254 20.25 -4.28 3.10
N PHE A 255 19.33 -5.15 2.72
CA PHE A 255 19.56 -6.55 2.39
C PHE A 255 18.94 -6.91 1.02
N ASP A 256 19.43 -7.98 0.41
CA ASP A 256 18.92 -8.55 -0.85
C ASP A 256 17.64 -9.40 -0.65
N GLN A 257 17.47 -9.95 0.54
CA GLN A 257 16.30 -10.70 1.01
C GLN A 257 16.09 -10.45 2.51
N LEU A 258 15.03 -11.00 3.10
CA LEU A 258 14.76 -10.86 4.53
C LEU A 258 15.97 -11.32 5.37
N SER A 259 16.40 -10.47 6.31
CA SER A 259 17.63 -10.70 7.09
C SER A 259 17.63 -12.02 7.87
N GLY A 260 16.45 -12.47 8.34
CA GLY A 260 16.25 -13.74 9.04
C GLY A 260 16.32 -15.00 8.16
N GLU A 261 16.33 -14.84 6.84
CA GLU A 261 16.38 -15.94 5.85
C GLU A 261 17.77 -16.09 5.21
N GLY A 262 18.79 -15.44 5.77
CA GLY A 262 20.16 -15.45 5.25
C GLY A 262 20.44 -14.35 4.24
N GLY A 263 19.77 -13.19 4.36
CA GLY A 263 20.03 -12.03 3.52
C GLY A 263 21.45 -11.49 3.62
N THR A 264 22.05 -11.22 2.47
CA THR A 264 23.35 -10.57 2.35
C THR A 264 23.17 -9.07 2.54
N ILE A 265 24.08 -8.47 3.30
CA ILE A 265 24.07 -7.02 3.50
C ILE A 265 24.51 -6.35 2.21
N LEU A 266 23.65 -5.49 1.70
CA LEU A 266 23.87 -4.70 0.50
C LEU A 266 24.40 -3.31 0.81
N ALA A 267 23.97 -2.71 1.92
CA ALA A 267 24.44 -1.40 2.34
C ALA A 267 24.17 -1.17 3.83
N ARG A 268 24.97 -0.27 4.41
CA ARG A 268 24.82 0.26 5.78
C ARG A 268 24.86 1.77 5.71
N PHE A 269 23.90 2.40 6.37
CA PHE A 269 23.84 3.83 6.52
C PHE A 269 23.69 4.19 7.99
N THR A 270 24.21 5.36 8.37
CA THR A 270 24.03 5.92 9.71
C THR A 270 23.32 7.25 9.70
N ASN A 271 22.58 7.50 10.77
CA ASN A 271 22.01 8.80 11.06
C ASN A 271 23.09 9.69 11.73
N GLU A 272 23.67 10.62 10.98
CA GLU A 272 24.70 11.54 11.51
C GLU A 272 24.20 12.42 12.65
N THR A 273 22.89 12.70 12.75
CA THR A 273 22.34 13.51 13.86
C THR A 273 22.29 12.77 15.19
N ALA A 274 22.44 11.44 15.20
CA ALA A 274 22.47 10.62 16.41
C ALA A 274 23.88 10.34 16.94
N LYS A 275 24.93 10.77 16.22
CA LYS A 275 26.30 10.76 16.74
C LYS A 275 26.42 11.88 17.78
N GLU A 276 26.34 11.54 19.07
CA GLU A 276 26.73 12.46 20.13
C GLU A 276 28.13 13.03 19.81
N PRO A 277 28.34 14.35 19.93
CA PRO A 277 29.67 14.91 19.80
C PRO A 277 30.52 14.38 20.96
N LEU A 278 31.57 13.62 20.62
CA LEU A 278 32.64 13.23 21.55
C LEU A 278 33.35 14.45 22.14
#